data_AF-A0A2D9SYN7-F1
#
_entry.id   AF-A0A2D9SYN7-F1
#
_cell.length_a   1.000
_cell.length_b   1.000
_cell.length_c   1.000
_cell.angle_alpha   90.00
_cell.angle_beta   90.00
_cell.angle_gamma   90.00
#
_symmetry.space_group_name_H-M   'P 1'
#
loop_
_entity.id
_entity.type
_entity.pdbx_description
1 polymer ?
#
loop_
_entity_poly.entity_id
_entity_poly.type
_entity_poly.pdbx_seq_one_letter_code
_entity_poly.pdbx_strand_id
1 'polypeptide(L)'
;MSEEELRPATYQEPEARAFKPPSPWKWIVAVTGAAALIIGFYQWRERDKEHALRQEIAATYATEVQPVSEQVLAFRAKLEGWVTEVAHDVPETWADERLDLGGLHGAAGVYLRVHEDAVDDPYTLAEGGRGMTQDAIARCLGLSPLSMRGLYERLPFVEPEWMERVNAADDNMRLRVVQDELERRASRDLPVLMDMVQSDYFLLAVEHGSSRSEHPVDVYLWDIRRDALLLKTRTQARGALIPVRIGIGDAPAGTAPAPQLRGGVTDCSIASQVRAAAGGATPEIRSDMPVAPPPEEAEGVEGEGEEPSEGEAGAAEAGAAEAGAAEASGGEAEVPAEATAEGT
;
A
#
# COMPACT_ATOMS: atom_id res chain seq x y z
N MET A 1 84.37 -41.44 -45.25
CA MET A 1 85.09 -40.33 -44.59
C MET A 1 85.52 -39.42 -45.71
N SER A 2 84.76 -38.35 -45.91
CA SER A 2 84.93 -37.40 -47.01
C SER A 2 85.37 -36.09 -46.38
N GLU A 3 86.52 -35.58 -46.78
CA GLU A 3 87.10 -34.32 -46.30
C GLU A 3 86.18 -33.14 -46.64
N GLU A 4 85.62 -32.51 -45.61
CA GLU A 4 84.96 -31.20 -45.73
C GLU A 4 86.05 -30.14 -45.97
N GLU A 5 86.11 -29.71 -47.23
CA GLU A 5 86.98 -28.64 -47.72
C GLU A 5 86.55 -27.30 -47.09
N LEU A 6 87.29 -26.85 -46.08
CA LEU A 6 87.09 -25.57 -45.41
C LEU A 6 87.34 -24.41 -46.40
N ARG A 7 86.27 -23.82 -46.93
CA ARG A 7 86.34 -22.60 -47.73
C ARG A 7 86.78 -21.42 -46.84
N PRO A 8 87.71 -20.56 -47.29
CA PRO A 8 88.12 -19.37 -46.56
C PRO A 8 86.93 -18.42 -46.40
N ALA A 9 86.76 -17.89 -45.19
CA ALA A 9 85.71 -16.92 -44.89
C ALA A 9 85.89 -15.66 -45.76
N THR A 10 85.04 -15.50 -46.76
CA THR A 10 84.94 -14.25 -47.53
C THR A 10 84.20 -13.23 -46.69
N TYR A 11 84.82 -12.07 -46.47
CA TYR A 11 84.18 -10.92 -45.84
C TYR A 11 83.04 -10.45 -46.76
N GLN A 12 81.80 -10.78 -46.42
CA GLN A 12 80.64 -10.10 -46.97
C GLN A 12 80.65 -8.70 -46.36
N GLU A 13 80.84 -7.67 -47.19
CA GLU A 13 80.62 -6.29 -46.77
C GLU A 13 79.21 -6.22 -46.17
N PRO A 14 79.06 -5.78 -44.90
CA PRO A 14 77.76 -5.64 -44.31
C PRO A 14 76.98 -4.66 -45.17
N GLU A 15 75.89 -5.14 -45.81
CA GLU A 15 74.94 -4.26 -46.49
C GLU A 15 74.70 -3.07 -45.58
N ALA A 16 75.00 -1.86 -46.07
CA ALA A 16 74.89 -0.64 -45.30
C ALA A 16 73.48 -0.59 -44.73
N ARG A 17 73.34 -0.91 -43.44
CA ARG A 17 72.05 -0.90 -42.74
C ARG A 17 71.53 0.51 -42.88
N ALA A 18 70.61 0.72 -43.81
CA ALA A 18 69.99 2.01 -44.03
C ALA A 18 69.50 2.48 -42.66
N PHE A 19 70.08 3.58 -42.17
CA PHE A 19 69.75 4.14 -40.86
C PHE A 19 68.23 4.27 -40.82
N LYS A 20 67.60 3.47 -39.96
CA LYS A 20 66.15 3.48 -39.77
C LYS A 20 65.78 4.94 -39.51
N PRO A 21 64.86 5.55 -40.28
CA PRO A 21 64.52 6.96 -40.11
C PRO A 21 64.16 7.18 -38.63
N PRO A 22 64.56 8.32 -38.04
CA PRO A 22 64.28 8.59 -36.63
C PRO A 22 62.77 8.42 -36.40
N SER A 23 62.43 7.54 -35.46
CA SER A 23 61.04 7.26 -35.09
C SER A 23 60.26 8.58 -34.92
N PRO A 24 59.05 8.72 -35.50
CA PRO A 24 58.29 9.98 -35.50
C PRO A 24 57.64 10.29 -34.14
N TRP A 25 58.37 10.12 -33.03
CA TRP A 25 57.86 10.28 -31.66
C TRP A 25 57.23 11.66 -31.39
N LYS A 26 57.73 12.72 -32.05
CA LYS A 26 57.19 14.09 -31.93
C LYS A 26 55.73 14.15 -32.38
N TRP A 27 55.38 13.43 -33.45
CA TRP A 27 54.00 13.39 -33.95
C TRP A 27 53.09 12.60 -33.02
N ILE A 28 53.58 11.51 -32.42
CA ILE A 28 52.81 10.74 -31.44
C ILE A 28 52.47 11.63 -30.24
N VAL A 29 53.46 12.33 -29.67
CA VAL A 29 53.23 13.25 -28.54
C VAL A 29 52.24 14.37 -28.90
N ALA A 30 52.38 14.97 -30.09
CA ALA A 30 51.47 16.02 -30.54
C ALA A 30 50.02 15.52 -30.69
N VAL A 31 49.83 14.35 -31.31
CA VAL A 31 48.50 13.74 -31.50
C VAL A 31 47.87 13.34 -30.16
N THR A 32 48.64 12.71 -29.27
CA THR A 32 48.16 12.35 -27.93
C THR A 32 47.80 13.58 -27.10
N GLY A 33 48.61 14.65 -27.15
CA GLY A 33 48.31 15.90 -26.48
C GLY A 33 47.04 16.57 -27.01
N ALA A 34 46.85 16.61 -28.33
CA ALA A 34 45.63 17.13 -28.94
C ALA A 34 44.40 16.31 -28.55
N ALA A 35 44.49 14.98 -28.57
CA ALA A 35 43.40 14.10 -28.14
C ALA A 35 43.04 14.32 -26.66
N ALA A 36 44.03 14.44 -25.77
CA ALA A 36 43.81 14.70 -24.35
C ALA A 36 43.11 16.06 -24.11
N LEU A 37 43.49 17.11 -24.85
CA LEU A 37 42.83 18.42 -24.77
C LEU A 37 41.37 18.36 -25.25
N ILE A 38 41.11 17.63 -26.34
CA ILE A 38 39.75 17.46 -26.86
C ILE A 38 38.90 16.71 -25.83
N ILE A 39 39.38 15.59 -25.31
CA ILE A 39 38.67 14.79 -24.29
C ILE A 39 38.43 15.64 -23.03
N GLY A 40 39.45 16.36 -22.55
CA GLY A 40 39.33 17.25 -21.39
C GLY A 40 38.31 18.36 -21.59
N PHE A 41 38.26 18.97 -22.79
CA PHE A 41 37.26 19.98 -23.12
C PHE A 41 35.83 19.42 -23.14
N TYR A 42 35.63 18.22 -23.70
CA TYR A 42 34.32 17.55 -23.68
C TYR A 42 33.89 17.20 -22.25
N GLN A 43 34.77 16.62 -21.43
CA GLN A 43 34.49 16.29 -20.03
C GLN A 43 34.18 17.54 -19.20
N TRP A 44 34.91 18.64 -19.42
CA TRP A 44 34.64 19.90 -18.74
C TRP A 44 33.27 20.48 -19.12
N ARG A 45 32.95 20.53 -20.42
CA ARG A 45 31.65 21.00 -20.92
C ARG A 45 30.49 20.12 -20.43
N GLU A 46 30.72 18.83 -20.26
CA GLU A 46 29.73 17.89 -19.74
C GLU A 46 29.47 18.13 -18.25
N ARG A 47 30.53 18.30 -17.44
CA ARG A 47 30.41 18.68 -16.03
C ARG A 47 29.70 20.01 -15.83
N ASP A 48 29.99 21.03 -16.64
CA ASP A 48 29.30 22.32 -16.55
C ASP A 48 27.79 22.19 -16.79
N LYS A 49 27.38 21.36 -17.74
CA LYS A 49 25.96 21.07 -17.99
C LYS A 49 25.30 20.31 -16.84
N GLU A 50 26.01 19.34 -16.26
CA GLU A 50 25.53 18.62 -15.08
C GLU A 50 25.34 19.56 -13.89
N HIS A 51 26.31 20.44 -13.63
CA HIS A 51 26.21 21.42 -12.56
C HIS A 51 25.04 22.39 -12.77
N ALA A 52 24.86 22.90 -13.99
CA ALA A 52 23.72 23.75 -14.32
C ALA A 52 22.39 23.04 -14.10
N LEU A 53 22.28 21.78 -14.54
CA LEU A 53 21.06 20.99 -14.40
C LEU A 53 20.77 20.63 -12.93
N ARG A 54 21.79 20.28 -12.14
CA ARG A 54 21.64 20.06 -10.69
C ARG A 54 21.16 21.33 -9.98
N GLN A 55 21.69 22.50 -10.35
CA GLN A 55 21.26 23.78 -9.79
C GLN A 55 19.81 24.10 -10.14
N GLU A 56 19.38 23.82 -11.38
CA GLU A 56 18.00 23.97 -11.81
C GLU A 56 17.05 23.05 -11.01
N ILE A 57 17.37 21.76 -10.89
CA ILE A 57 16.59 20.80 -10.09
C ILE A 57 16.51 21.26 -8.63
N ALA A 58 17.63 21.67 -8.03
CA ALA A 58 17.65 22.15 -6.65
C ALA A 58 16.81 23.42 -6.47
N ALA A 59 16.84 24.35 -7.43
CA ALA A 59 16.04 25.57 -7.40
C ALA A 59 14.53 25.27 -7.51
N THR A 60 14.14 24.35 -8.41
CA THR A 60 12.75 23.90 -8.54
C THR A 60 12.29 23.20 -7.27
N TYR A 61 13.08 22.27 -6.73
CA TYR A 61 12.76 21.57 -5.48
C TYR A 61 12.58 22.55 -4.30
N ALA A 62 13.50 23.50 -4.13
CA ALA A 62 13.43 24.51 -3.08
C ALA A 62 12.20 25.42 -3.20
N THR A 63 11.76 25.69 -4.43
CA THR A 63 10.62 26.57 -4.70
C THR A 63 9.28 25.85 -4.54
N GLU A 64 9.16 24.63 -5.07
CA GLU A 64 7.88 23.91 -5.17
C GLU A 64 7.68 22.88 -4.07
N VAL A 65 8.72 22.09 -3.75
CA VAL A 65 8.60 20.92 -2.88
C VAL A 65 8.90 21.26 -1.43
N GLN A 66 9.95 22.04 -1.17
CA GLN A 66 10.43 22.31 0.19
C GLN A 66 9.37 22.94 1.11
N PRO A 67 8.57 23.94 0.70
CA PRO A 67 7.55 24.52 1.57
C PRO A 67 6.44 23.53 1.96
N VAL A 68 6.14 22.59 1.07
CA VAL A 68 5.16 21.51 1.31
C VAL A 68 5.79 20.43 2.18
N SER A 69 7.05 20.09 1.95
CA SER A 69 7.80 19.08 2.72
C SER A 69 7.78 19.38 4.22
N GLU A 70 8.10 20.60 4.62
CA GLU A 70 8.11 20.98 6.03
C GLU A 70 6.74 20.78 6.70
N GLN A 71 5.66 21.17 6.01
CA GLN A 71 4.29 21.01 6.51
C GLN A 71 3.88 19.53 6.59
N VAL A 72 4.19 18.75 5.55
CA VAL A 72 3.86 17.33 5.47
C VAL A 72 4.63 16.51 6.51
N LEU A 73 5.91 16.79 6.71
CA LEU A 73 6.74 16.10 7.70
C LEU A 73 6.32 16.46 9.13
N ALA A 74 5.99 17.73 9.39
CA ALA A 74 5.43 18.14 10.68
C ALA A 74 4.07 17.48 10.95
N PHE A 75 3.20 17.41 9.93
CA PHE A 75 1.91 16.72 10.01
C PHE A 75 2.08 15.23 10.28
N ARG A 76 2.97 14.55 9.55
CA ARG A 76 3.33 13.15 9.77
C ARG A 76 3.79 12.92 11.21
N ALA A 77 4.78 13.69 11.68
CA ALA A 77 5.33 13.55 13.02
C ALA A 77 4.25 13.75 14.10
N LYS A 78 3.31 14.68 13.88
CA LYS A 78 2.16 14.88 14.75
C LYS A 78 1.25 13.64 14.81
N LEU A 79 0.87 13.07 13.66
CA LEU A 79 0.03 11.89 13.62
C LEU A 79 0.72 10.67 14.26
N GLU A 80 1.98 10.42 13.92
CA GLU A 80 2.78 9.33 14.49
C GLU A 80 2.96 9.50 16.01
N GLY A 81 3.09 10.75 16.49
CA GLY A 81 3.13 11.07 17.92
C GLY A 81 1.85 10.64 18.64
N TRP A 82 0.67 10.88 18.07
CA TRP A 82 -0.57 10.40 18.67
C TRP A 82 -0.72 8.89 18.66
N VAL A 83 -0.29 8.23 17.59
CA VAL A 83 -0.34 6.75 17.50
C VAL A 83 0.52 6.13 18.60
N THR A 84 1.76 6.61 18.74
CA THR A 84 2.72 6.12 19.76
C THR A 84 2.25 6.46 21.18
N GLU A 85 1.55 7.57 21.39
CA GLU A 85 0.96 7.93 22.69
C GLU A 85 -0.12 6.94 23.14
N VAL A 86 -0.96 6.46 22.22
CA VAL A 86 -2.06 5.53 22.55
C VAL A 86 -1.70 4.05 22.38
N ALA A 87 -0.50 3.76 21.87
CA ALA A 87 -0.05 2.42 21.48
C ALA A 87 -0.19 1.34 22.57
N HIS A 88 -0.07 1.73 23.84
CA HIS A 88 -0.03 0.80 24.96
C HIS A 88 -1.19 0.96 25.96
N ASP A 89 -2.11 1.90 25.73
CA ASP A 89 -3.26 2.08 26.62
C ASP A 89 -4.44 1.26 26.09
N VAL A 90 -5.06 0.47 26.97
CA VAL A 90 -6.31 -0.22 26.63
C VAL A 90 -7.43 0.80 26.77
N PRO A 91 -8.08 1.22 25.66
CA PRO A 91 -8.98 2.37 25.72
C PRO A 91 -10.25 2.00 26.47
N GLU A 92 -10.49 2.70 27.59
CA GLU A 92 -11.84 2.81 28.14
C GLU A 92 -12.73 3.51 27.12
N THR A 93 -13.91 2.96 26.85
CA THR A 93 -14.87 3.56 25.92
C THR A 93 -15.25 4.96 26.39
N TRP A 94 -14.88 5.95 25.58
CA TRP A 94 -15.11 7.35 25.86
C TRP A 94 -15.34 8.13 24.56
N ALA A 95 -16.33 9.01 24.58
CA ALA A 95 -16.62 9.96 23.51
C ALA A 95 -16.80 11.35 24.11
N ASP A 96 -16.19 12.36 23.47
CA ASP A 96 -16.39 13.76 23.80
C ASP A 96 -17.83 14.17 23.42
N GLU A 97 -18.51 14.93 24.29
CA GLU A 97 -19.88 15.40 24.05
C GLU A 97 -20.03 16.25 22.78
N ARG A 98 -18.93 16.84 22.31
CA ARG A 98 -18.87 17.67 21.09
C ARG A 98 -18.74 16.82 19.82
N LEU A 99 -18.55 15.50 19.94
CA LEU A 99 -18.42 14.62 18.80
C LEU A 99 -19.76 14.49 18.05
N ASP A 100 -19.78 15.01 16.83
CA ASP A 100 -20.85 14.78 15.87
C ASP A 100 -20.31 14.00 14.68
N LEU A 101 -20.51 12.67 14.70
CA LEU A 101 -20.10 11.80 13.58
C LEU A 101 -20.85 12.13 12.28
N GLY A 102 -22.08 12.63 12.35
CA GLY A 102 -22.85 13.03 11.16
C GLY A 102 -22.24 14.25 10.48
N GLY A 103 -21.77 15.21 11.27
CA GLY A 103 -21.03 16.38 10.80
C GLY A 103 -19.72 16.06 10.08
N LEU A 104 -19.15 14.86 10.28
CA LEU A 104 -17.89 14.43 9.66
C LEU A 104 -18.05 13.77 8.27
N HIS A 105 -19.27 13.47 7.80
CA HIS A 105 -19.49 12.78 6.52
C HIS A 105 -18.92 13.52 5.30
N GLY A 106 -18.79 14.84 5.36
CA GLY A 106 -18.17 15.67 4.32
C GLY A 106 -16.84 16.30 4.74
N ALA A 107 -16.35 16.03 5.94
CA ALA A 107 -15.10 16.59 6.44
C ALA A 107 -13.90 15.87 5.83
N ALA A 108 -12.81 16.60 5.59
CA ALA A 108 -11.57 15.99 5.15
C ALA A 108 -10.95 15.23 6.33
N GLY A 109 -10.47 14.02 6.11
CA GLY A 109 -9.90 13.22 7.19
C GLY A 109 -8.77 12.34 6.70
N VAL A 110 -7.95 11.90 7.65
CA VAL A 110 -6.90 10.92 7.43
C VAL A 110 -7.20 9.65 8.20
N TYR A 111 -6.98 8.50 7.59
CA TYR A 111 -7.23 7.20 8.19
C TYR A 111 -5.99 6.31 8.15
N LEU A 112 -5.68 5.72 9.29
CA LEU A 112 -4.64 4.71 9.45
C LEU A 112 -5.20 3.47 10.14
N ARG A 113 -4.87 2.31 9.59
CA ARG A 113 -5.08 1.00 10.21
C ARG A 113 -3.76 0.27 10.30
N VAL A 114 -3.39 -0.16 11.49
CA VAL A 114 -2.11 -0.81 11.78
C VAL A 114 -2.29 -1.93 12.80
N HIS A 115 -1.36 -2.88 12.77
CA HIS A 115 -1.28 -3.92 13.78
C HIS A 115 -0.62 -3.38 15.06
N GLU A 116 -0.94 -3.94 16.22
CA GLU A 116 -0.35 -3.55 17.51
C GLU A 116 1.18 -3.63 17.53
N ASP A 117 1.78 -4.56 16.79
CA ASP A 117 3.25 -4.68 16.71
C ASP A 117 3.92 -3.52 15.94
N ALA A 118 3.15 -2.68 15.26
CA ALA A 118 3.66 -1.58 14.44
C ALA A 118 3.47 -0.20 15.08
N VAL A 119 2.98 -0.10 16.33
CA VAL A 119 2.70 1.20 16.98
C VAL A 119 3.80 1.69 17.92
N ASP A 120 4.86 0.89 18.11
CA ASP A 120 5.92 1.17 19.10
C ASP A 120 6.88 2.27 18.66
N ASP A 121 7.20 2.35 17.37
CA ASP A 121 8.15 3.32 16.85
C ASP A 121 7.77 3.85 15.45
N PRO A 122 8.22 5.06 15.08
CA PRO A 122 7.86 5.67 13.80
C PRO A 122 8.28 4.86 12.56
N TYR A 123 9.35 4.07 12.64
CA TYR A 123 9.83 3.29 11.51
C TYR A 123 8.92 2.08 11.26
N THR A 124 8.64 1.28 12.28
CA THR A 124 7.71 0.14 12.18
C THR A 124 6.30 0.61 11.84
N LEU A 125 5.88 1.77 12.36
CA LEU A 125 4.60 2.39 12.04
C LEU A 125 4.49 2.77 10.55
N ALA A 126 5.54 3.37 9.98
CA ALA A 126 5.55 3.70 8.56
C ALA A 126 5.55 2.43 7.69
N GLU A 127 6.22 1.36 8.10
CA GLU A 127 6.19 0.07 7.42
C GLU A 127 4.79 -0.58 7.48
N GLY A 128 4.19 -0.65 8.67
CA GLY A 128 2.83 -1.15 8.87
C GLY A 128 1.79 -0.33 8.09
N GLY A 129 1.93 0.99 8.07
CA GLY A 129 1.08 1.89 7.29
C GLY A 129 1.19 1.67 5.77
N ARG A 130 2.39 1.37 5.23
CA ARG A 130 2.55 0.99 3.82
C ARG A 130 1.93 -0.37 3.51
N GLY A 131 2.04 -1.31 4.46
CA GLY A 131 1.43 -2.64 4.39
C GLY A 131 -0.10 -2.65 4.54
N MET A 132 -0.71 -1.52 4.89
CA MET A 132 -2.14 -1.43 5.17
C MET A 132 -2.99 -1.92 3.98
N THR A 133 -3.81 -2.94 4.24
CA THR A 133 -4.77 -3.47 3.25
C THR A 133 -6.04 -2.61 3.24
N GLN A 134 -6.76 -2.59 2.12
CA GLN A 134 -8.03 -1.88 2.02
C GLN A 134 -9.09 -2.52 2.94
N ASP A 135 -9.84 -1.68 3.66
CA ASP A 135 -10.97 -2.08 4.51
C ASP A 135 -12.16 -1.14 4.29
N ALA A 136 -13.27 -1.45 4.95
CA ALA A 136 -14.51 -0.68 4.87
C ALA A 136 -14.88 0.04 6.17
N ILE A 137 -14.03 0.07 7.21
CA ILE A 137 -14.40 0.59 8.54
C ILE A 137 -14.83 2.06 8.44
N ALA A 138 -13.97 2.91 7.86
CA ALA A 138 -14.27 4.32 7.67
C ALA A 138 -15.53 4.53 6.79
N ARG A 139 -15.68 3.75 5.72
CA ARG A 139 -16.83 3.85 4.82
C ARG A 139 -18.14 3.44 5.52
N CYS A 140 -18.12 2.39 6.34
CA CYS A 140 -19.27 1.94 7.13
C CYS A 140 -19.66 2.98 8.20
N LEU A 141 -18.72 3.81 8.68
CA LEU A 141 -19.02 4.95 9.53
C LEU A 141 -19.71 6.10 8.78
N GLY A 142 -19.68 6.09 7.44
CA GLY A 142 -20.11 7.20 6.58
C GLY A 142 -19.00 8.22 6.31
N LEU A 143 -17.75 7.87 6.61
CA LEU A 143 -16.58 8.72 6.43
C LEU A 143 -15.86 8.35 5.12
N SER A 144 -15.21 9.34 4.51
CA SER A 144 -14.38 9.15 3.31
C SER A 144 -12.97 9.73 3.48
N PRO A 145 -12.20 9.29 4.50
CA PRO A 145 -10.87 9.80 4.76
C PRO A 145 -9.87 9.34 3.69
N LEU A 146 -8.83 10.15 3.50
CA LEU A 146 -7.64 9.76 2.77
C LEU A 146 -6.83 8.75 3.59
N SER A 147 -6.26 7.78 2.90
CA SER A 147 -5.47 6.73 3.53
C SER A 147 -4.04 7.20 3.84
N MET A 148 -3.57 6.99 5.08
CA MET A 148 -2.17 7.21 5.48
C MET A 148 -1.17 6.36 4.71
N ARG A 149 -1.60 5.21 4.19
CA ARG A 149 -0.78 4.46 3.23
C ARG A 149 -0.35 5.34 2.05
N GLY A 150 -1.29 6.14 1.53
CA GLY A 150 -1.02 7.06 0.44
C GLY A 150 -0.01 8.14 0.81
N LEU A 151 -0.01 8.60 2.06
CA LEU A 151 1.02 9.49 2.60
C LEU A 151 2.39 8.80 2.60
N TYR A 152 2.50 7.61 3.20
CA TYR A 152 3.76 6.87 3.29
C TYR A 152 4.36 6.43 1.95
N GLU A 153 3.52 6.18 0.95
CA GLU A 153 3.98 5.87 -0.42
C GLU A 153 4.54 7.11 -1.15
N ARG A 154 4.09 8.32 -0.77
CA ARG A 154 4.47 9.59 -1.41
C ARG A 154 5.56 10.35 -0.66
N LEU A 155 5.73 10.09 0.63
CA LEU A 155 6.72 10.74 1.50
C LEU A 155 8.16 10.75 0.97
N PRO A 156 8.70 9.67 0.36
CA PRO A 156 10.09 9.66 -0.14
C PRO A 156 10.42 10.70 -1.22
N PHE A 157 9.41 11.37 -1.76
CA PHE A 157 9.57 12.48 -2.70
C PHE A 157 9.82 13.81 -1.99
N VAL A 158 9.22 14.02 -0.82
CA VAL A 158 9.33 15.26 -0.04
C VAL A 158 10.43 15.18 1.02
N GLU A 159 10.93 13.99 1.33
CA GLU A 159 12.02 13.80 2.30
C GLU A 159 13.36 14.40 1.80
N PRO A 160 14.23 14.90 2.72
CA PRO A 160 15.53 15.46 2.36
C PRO A 160 16.44 14.48 1.61
N GLU A 161 16.30 13.18 1.87
CA GLU A 161 17.01 12.08 1.21
C GLU A 161 16.78 12.05 -0.31
N TRP A 162 15.69 12.63 -0.80
CA TRP A 162 15.46 12.79 -2.24
C TRP A 162 16.56 13.63 -2.89
N MET A 163 17.00 14.73 -2.24
CA MET A 163 18.08 15.57 -2.76
C MET A 163 19.44 14.86 -2.75
N GLU A 164 19.66 13.92 -1.83
CA GLU A 164 20.86 13.09 -1.84
C GLU A 164 20.94 12.23 -3.10
N ARG A 165 19.79 11.71 -3.58
CA ARG A 165 19.70 10.99 -4.86
C ARG A 165 20.00 11.88 -6.06
N VAL A 166 19.57 13.14 -6.04
CA VAL A 166 19.92 14.12 -7.09
C VAL A 166 21.43 14.37 -7.12
N ASN A 167 22.03 14.54 -5.94
CA ASN A 167 23.46 14.78 -5.81
C ASN A 167 24.32 13.58 -6.21
N ALA A 168 23.82 12.36 -5.99
CA ALA A 168 24.46 11.10 -6.38
C ALA A 168 24.31 10.75 -7.87
N ALA A 169 23.55 11.52 -8.66
CA ALA A 169 23.40 11.27 -10.09
C ALA A 169 24.66 11.72 -10.87
N ASP A 170 25.35 10.75 -11.46
CA ASP A 170 26.68 10.93 -12.08
C ASP A 170 26.68 11.39 -13.54
N ASP A 171 25.52 11.43 -14.20
CA ASP A 171 25.44 11.75 -15.63
C ASP A 171 24.23 12.63 -15.98
N ASN A 172 24.34 13.36 -17.09
CA ASN A 172 23.31 14.29 -17.56
C ASN A 172 21.98 13.61 -17.89
N MET A 173 21.98 12.36 -18.37
CA MET A 173 20.76 11.66 -18.73
C MET A 173 19.96 11.26 -17.50
N ARG A 174 20.63 10.76 -16.45
CA ARG A 174 20.02 10.51 -15.13
C ARG A 174 19.44 11.78 -14.53
N LEU A 175 20.18 12.88 -14.56
CA LEU A 175 19.69 14.17 -14.05
C LEU A 175 18.41 14.63 -14.78
N ARG A 176 18.31 14.42 -16.10
CA ARG A 176 17.06 14.74 -16.84
C ARG A 176 15.89 13.86 -16.44
N VAL A 177 16.13 12.57 -16.18
CA VAL A 177 15.07 11.67 -15.68
C VAL A 177 14.60 12.12 -14.31
N VAL A 178 15.52 12.52 -13.43
CA VAL A 178 15.21 13.08 -12.11
C VAL A 178 14.41 14.37 -12.22
N GLN A 179 14.74 15.25 -13.17
CA GLN A 179 13.97 16.48 -13.43
C GLN A 179 12.54 16.18 -13.90
N ASP A 180 12.36 15.30 -14.90
CA ASP A 180 11.01 14.91 -15.38
C ASP A 180 10.21 14.21 -14.28
N GLU A 181 10.86 13.39 -13.44
CA GLU A 181 10.24 12.78 -12.28
C GLU A 181 9.81 13.83 -11.24
N LEU A 182 10.65 14.83 -10.96
CA LEU A 182 10.35 15.95 -10.06
C LEU A 182 9.10 16.69 -10.54
N GLU A 183 9.06 17.13 -11.79
CA GLU A 183 7.94 17.89 -12.34
C GLU A 183 6.62 17.10 -12.32
N ARG A 184 6.67 15.80 -12.66
CA ARG A 184 5.49 14.92 -12.64
C ARG A 184 5.00 14.63 -11.24
N ARG A 185 5.90 14.35 -10.30
CA ARG A 185 5.53 14.11 -8.90
C ARG A 185 5.07 15.39 -8.23
N ALA A 186 5.68 16.53 -8.52
CA ALA A 186 5.26 17.82 -8.00
C ALA A 186 3.81 18.12 -8.41
N SER A 187 3.50 18.00 -9.70
CA SER A 187 2.15 18.26 -10.22
C SER A 187 1.09 17.24 -9.76
N ARG A 188 1.46 15.96 -9.59
CA ARG A 188 0.52 14.89 -9.23
C ARG A 188 0.35 14.69 -7.72
N ASP A 189 1.45 14.70 -6.96
CA ASP A 189 1.47 14.22 -5.59
C ASP A 189 1.39 15.36 -4.56
N LEU A 190 1.94 16.55 -4.83
CA LEU A 190 1.88 17.67 -3.87
C LEU A 190 0.44 18.11 -3.54
N PRO A 191 -0.51 18.24 -4.49
CA PRO A 191 -1.88 18.62 -4.14
C PRO A 191 -2.53 17.62 -3.18
N VAL A 192 -2.30 16.31 -3.42
CA VAL A 192 -2.85 15.24 -2.57
C VAL A 192 -2.23 15.29 -1.16
N LEU A 193 -0.93 15.54 -1.06
CA LEU A 193 -0.26 15.72 0.23
C LEU A 193 -0.78 16.94 0.99
N MET A 194 -1.04 18.04 0.28
CA MET A 194 -1.64 19.24 0.89
C MET A 194 -3.07 19.01 1.35
N ASP A 195 -3.89 18.28 0.57
CA ASP A 195 -5.25 17.89 0.99
C ASP A 195 -5.21 17.03 2.27
N MET A 196 -4.21 16.15 2.42
CA MET A 196 -4.01 15.39 3.66
C MET A 196 -3.66 16.29 4.85
N VAL A 197 -2.71 17.22 4.68
CA VAL A 197 -2.32 18.17 5.74
C VAL A 197 -3.49 19.06 6.18
N GLN A 198 -4.42 19.37 5.27
CA GLN A 198 -5.61 20.17 5.55
C GLN A 198 -6.78 19.39 6.17
N SER A 199 -6.57 18.13 6.53
CA SER A 199 -7.62 17.29 7.10
C SER A 199 -8.14 17.83 8.44
N ASP A 200 -9.45 17.69 8.65
CA ASP A 200 -10.15 18.11 9.87
C ASP A 200 -10.03 17.07 10.99
N TYR A 201 -9.96 15.77 10.65
CA TYR A 201 -9.90 14.69 11.63
C TYR A 201 -8.89 13.59 11.27
N PHE A 202 -8.43 12.87 12.29
CA PHE A 202 -7.60 11.68 12.15
C PHE A 202 -8.32 10.48 12.79
N LEU A 203 -8.50 9.41 12.03
CA LEU A 203 -9.08 8.15 12.48
C LEU A 203 -7.98 7.07 12.50
N LEU A 204 -7.77 6.46 13.66
CA LEU A 204 -6.85 5.35 13.84
C LEU A 204 -7.63 4.09 14.21
N ALA A 205 -7.27 2.97 13.60
CA ALA A 205 -7.70 1.64 14.00
C ALA A 205 -6.47 0.76 14.29
N VAL A 206 -6.30 0.32 15.53
CA VAL A 206 -5.23 -0.59 15.95
C VAL A 206 -5.81 -2.00 16.07
N GLU A 207 -5.28 -2.92 15.27
CA GLU A 207 -5.68 -4.32 15.26
C GLU A 207 -4.82 -5.12 16.22
N HIS A 208 -5.45 -5.89 17.09
CA HIS A 208 -4.76 -6.82 17.98
C HIS A 208 -4.81 -8.24 17.41
N GLY A 209 -3.80 -9.05 17.72
CA GLY A 209 -3.72 -10.46 17.35
C GLY A 209 -3.79 -10.75 15.84
N SER A 210 -4.05 -12.00 15.49
CA SER A 210 -3.90 -12.47 14.10
C SER A 210 -4.92 -11.92 13.10
N SER A 211 -6.09 -11.48 13.58
CA SER A 211 -7.18 -10.99 12.74
C SER A 211 -8.21 -10.21 13.55
N ARG A 212 -8.63 -9.07 13.00
CA ARG A 212 -9.75 -8.24 13.50
C ARG A 212 -11.11 -8.95 13.57
N SER A 213 -11.27 -10.11 12.92
CA SER A 213 -12.50 -10.90 13.01
C SER A 213 -12.63 -11.64 14.34
N GLU A 214 -11.52 -11.95 14.98
CA GLU A 214 -11.46 -12.75 16.20
C GLU A 214 -11.01 -11.91 17.40
N HIS A 215 -10.15 -10.93 17.14
CA HIS A 215 -9.50 -10.11 18.14
C HIS A 215 -10.08 -8.69 18.19
N PRO A 216 -9.89 -7.97 19.30
CA PRO A 216 -10.36 -6.60 19.42
C PRO A 216 -9.64 -5.64 18.46
N VAL A 217 -10.33 -4.55 18.14
CA VAL A 217 -9.79 -3.40 17.40
C VAL A 217 -10.04 -2.15 18.23
N ASP A 218 -8.97 -1.43 18.51
CA ASP A 218 -9.03 -0.15 19.20
C ASP A 218 -9.17 0.97 18.19
N VAL A 219 -10.17 1.83 18.38
CA VAL A 219 -10.50 2.91 17.46
C VAL A 219 -10.39 4.23 18.18
N TYR A 220 -9.66 5.15 17.56
CA TYR A 220 -9.42 6.49 18.07
C TYR A 220 -9.75 7.52 16.99
N LEU A 221 -10.35 8.64 17.41
CA LEU A 221 -10.69 9.76 16.53
C LEU A 221 -10.20 11.06 17.16
N TRP A 222 -9.42 11.85 16.42
CA TRP A 222 -8.96 13.17 16.84
C TRP A 222 -9.50 14.27 15.93
N ASP A 223 -9.74 15.44 16.51
CA ASP A 223 -9.85 16.72 15.79
C ASP A 223 -8.44 17.27 15.56
N ILE A 224 -8.03 17.34 14.30
CA ILE A 224 -6.66 17.76 13.94
C ILE A 224 -6.41 19.22 14.29
N ARG A 225 -7.42 20.07 14.09
CA ARG A 225 -7.33 21.52 14.26
C ARG A 225 -7.31 21.91 15.73
N ARG A 226 -8.08 21.20 16.56
CA ARG A 226 -8.18 21.46 18.00
C ARG A 226 -7.18 20.68 18.83
N ASP A 227 -6.42 19.78 18.22
CA ASP A 227 -5.45 18.94 18.92
C ASP A 227 -6.11 18.15 20.07
N ALA A 228 -7.29 17.59 19.79
CA ALA A 228 -8.14 16.98 20.80
C ALA A 228 -8.61 15.60 20.37
N LEU A 229 -8.42 14.61 21.26
CA LEU A 229 -9.06 13.31 21.13
C LEU A 229 -10.57 13.50 21.32
N LEU A 230 -11.37 12.94 20.41
CA LEU A 230 -12.84 13.00 20.44
C LEU A 230 -13.48 11.65 20.75
N LEU A 231 -12.81 10.55 20.41
CA LEU A 231 -13.29 9.19 20.66
C LEU A 231 -12.11 8.28 20.94
N LYS A 232 -12.26 7.42 21.95
CA LYS A 232 -11.47 6.20 22.09
C LYS A 232 -12.37 5.06 22.50
N THR A 233 -12.26 3.91 21.84
CA THR A 233 -13.06 2.74 22.21
C THR A 233 -12.39 1.47 21.74
N ARG A 234 -12.51 0.42 22.54
CA ARG A 234 -12.24 -0.95 22.12
C ARG A 234 -13.49 -1.57 21.52
N THR A 235 -13.36 -2.20 20.36
CA THR A 235 -14.46 -2.90 19.68
C THR A 235 -14.04 -4.33 19.36
N GLN A 236 -15.00 -5.21 19.10
CA GLN A 236 -14.72 -6.56 18.62
C GLN A 236 -15.73 -6.91 17.53
N ALA A 237 -15.28 -7.48 16.43
CA ALA A 237 -16.20 -7.85 15.35
C ALA A 237 -17.18 -8.95 15.79
N ARG A 238 -18.39 -8.55 16.21
CA ARG A 238 -19.47 -9.45 16.64
C ARG A 238 -20.64 -9.47 15.66
N GLY A 239 -20.51 -8.79 14.52
CA GLY A 239 -21.57 -8.70 13.54
C GLY A 239 -21.77 -9.99 12.76
N ALA A 240 -23.02 -10.43 12.65
CA ALA A 240 -23.43 -11.46 11.71
C ALA A 240 -24.28 -10.81 10.60
N LEU A 241 -24.09 -11.25 9.35
CA LEU A 241 -25.06 -10.92 8.30
C LEU A 241 -26.33 -11.73 8.52
N ILE A 242 -27.44 -11.04 8.75
CA ILE A 242 -28.75 -11.66 8.77
C ILE A 242 -29.34 -11.49 7.36
N PRO A 243 -29.33 -12.53 6.50
CA PRO A 243 -29.99 -12.44 5.21
C PRO A 243 -31.50 -12.34 5.42
N VAL A 244 -32.08 -11.18 5.08
CA VAL A 244 -33.53 -10.97 5.12
C VAL A 244 -34.09 -11.24 3.73
N ARG A 245 -35.12 -12.09 3.63
CA ARG A 245 -35.97 -12.20 2.44
C ARG A 245 -37.31 -11.54 2.73
N ILE A 246 -37.65 -10.53 1.94
CA ILE A 246 -38.95 -9.88 2.01
C ILE A 246 -39.85 -10.60 1.01
N GLY A 247 -40.86 -11.31 1.51
CA GLY A 247 -41.94 -11.84 0.67
C GLY A 247 -42.78 -10.68 0.14
N ILE A 248 -42.95 -10.59 -1.18
CA ILE A 248 -43.83 -9.60 -1.81
C ILE A 248 -45.04 -10.36 -2.35
N GLY A 249 -46.22 -10.10 -1.79
CA GLY A 249 -47.47 -10.80 -2.13
C GLY A 249 -47.67 -12.10 -1.34
N ASP A 250 -48.43 -13.04 -1.91
CA ASP A 250 -48.80 -14.31 -1.25
C ASP A 250 -47.73 -15.42 -1.37
N ALA A 251 -46.53 -15.09 -1.87
CA ALA A 251 -45.46 -16.06 -2.03
C ALA A 251 -44.81 -16.36 -0.67
N PRO A 252 -44.69 -17.65 -0.27
CA PRO A 252 -44.02 -18.00 0.98
C PRO A 252 -42.57 -17.54 0.95
N ALA A 253 -42.14 -16.83 2.00
CA ALA A 253 -40.75 -16.49 2.18
C ALA A 253 -39.94 -17.79 2.35
N GLY A 254 -39.13 -18.13 1.35
CA GLY A 254 -38.25 -19.30 1.41
C GLY A 254 -37.22 -19.20 2.53
N THR A 255 -36.62 -20.33 2.91
CA THR A 255 -35.56 -20.38 3.92
C THR A 255 -34.37 -19.52 3.52
N ALA A 256 -33.94 -18.62 4.42
CA ALA A 256 -32.76 -17.80 4.22
C ALA A 256 -31.50 -18.67 4.36
N PRO A 257 -30.47 -18.46 3.52
CA PRO A 257 -29.19 -19.16 3.66
C PRO A 257 -28.51 -18.79 4.98
N ALA A 258 -27.57 -19.63 5.43
CA ALA A 258 -26.79 -19.33 6.64
C ALA A 258 -25.99 -18.02 6.49
N PRO A 259 -25.82 -17.23 7.58
CA PRO A 259 -24.96 -16.06 7.61
C PRO A 259 -23.56 -16.36 7.07
N GLN A 260 -23.09 -15.59 6.08
CA GLN A 260 -21.69 -15.64 5.66
C GLN A 260 -20.91 -14.52 6.35
N LEU A 261 -19.83 -14.86 7.04
CA LEU A 261 -18.86 -13.91 7.56
C LEU A 261 -17.97 -13.44 6.40
N ARG A 262 -18.22 -12.25 5.88
CA ARG A 262 -17.34 -11.59 4.89
C ARG A 262 -16.60 -10.44 5.56
N GLY A 263 -15.39 -10.09 5.08
CA GLY A 263 -14.58 -9.00 5.67
C GLY A 263 -15.33 -7.67 5.82
N GLY A 264 -16.22 -7.32 4.87
CA GLY A 264 -17.04 -6.11 4.99
C GLY A 264 -18.05 -6.13 6.15
N VAL A 265 -18.47 -7.31 6.61
CA VAL A 265 -19.38 -7.48 7.77
C VAL A 265 -18.63 -7.17 9.05
N THR A 266 -17.42 -7.70 9.17
CA THR A 266 -16.48 -7.41 10.25
C THR A 266 -16.28 -5.90 10.38
N ASP A 267 -15.93 -5.24 9.27
CA ASP A 267 -15.66 -3.81 9.23
C ASP A 267 -16.88 -2.96 9.60
N CYS A 268 -18.06 -3.30 9.05
CA CYS A 268 -19.30 -2.59 9.38
C CYS A 268 -19.77 -2.86 10.81
N SER A 269 -19.46 -4.02 11.39
CA SER A 269 -19.78 -4.32 12.78
C SER A 269 -18.87 -3.58 13.77
N ILE A 270 -17.62 -3.33 13.40
CA ILE A 270 -16.71 -2.45 14.13
C ILE A 270 -17.26 -1.02 14.05
N ALA A 271 -17.57 -0.54 12.84
CA ALA A 271 -18.13 0.79 12.63
C ALA A 271 -19.44 1.05 13.39
N SER A 272 -20.34 0.06 13.48
CA SER A 272 -21.59 0.22 14.25
C SER A 272 -21.35 0.36 15.75
N GLN A 273 -20.37 -0.36 16.31
CA GLN A 273 -19.95 -0.22 17.71
C GLN A 273 -19.28 1.12 17.97
N VAL A 274 -18.43 1.59 17.07
CA VAL A 274 -17.84 2.93 17.12
C VAL A 274 -18.93 4.01 17.10
N ARG A 275 -19.94 3.86 16.24
CA ARG A 275 -21.09 4.78 16.20
C ARG A 275 -21.89 4.75 17.50
N ALA A 276 -22.08 3.58 18.10
CA ALA A 276 -22.74 3.44 19.39
C ALA A 276 -21.95 4.11 20.52
N ALA A 277 -20.63 3.93 20.55
CA ALA A 277 -19.73 4.57 21.50
C ALA A 277 -19.77 6.11 21.39
N ALA A 278 -19.93 6.63 20.17
CA ALA A 278 -20.11 8.06 19.92
C ALA A 278 -21.53 8.60 20.23
N GLY A 279 -22.40 7.80 20.87
CA GLY A 279 -23.77 8.21 21.22
C GLY A 279 -24.78 8.17 20.07
N GLY A 280 -24.41 7.60 18.92
CA GLY A 280 -25.33 7.38 17.81
C GLY A 280 -26.32 6.25 18.10
N ALA A 281 -27.54 6.39 17.57
CA ALA A 281 -28.56 5.34 17.68
C ALA A 281 -28.06 4.03 17.04
N THR A 282 -27.99 2.97 17.82
CA THR A 282 -27.80 1.61 17.29
C THR A 282 -29.09 1.19 16.59
N PRO A 283 -29.03 0.67 15.36
CA PRO A 283 -30.20 0.11 14.71
C PRO A 283 -30.65 -1.13 15.50
N GLU A 284 -31.69 -0.96 16.32
CA GLU A 284 -32.35 -2.06 16.99
C GLU A 284 -33.32 -2.74 16.03
N ILE A 285 -33.07 -3.99 15.69
CA ILE A 285 -34.01 -4.81 14.92
C ILE A 285 -35.03 -5.37 15.92
N ARG A 286 -36.18 -4.71 16.04
CA ARG A 286 -37.33 -5.27 16.73
C ARG A 286 -38.09 -6.16 15.75
N SER A 287 -37.92 -7.48 15.87
CA SER A 287 -38.81 -8.42 15.19
C SER A 287 -40.13 -8.47 15.95
N ASP A 288 -41.06 -7.59 15.59
CA ASP A 288 -42.47 -7.75 15.94
C ASP A 288 -43.02 -8.88 15.05
N MET A 289 -42.76 -10.15 15.42
CA MET A 289 -43.48 -11.25 14.83
C MET A 289 -44.96 -11.12 15.24
N PRO A 290 -45.92 -11.07 14.30
CA PRO A 290 -47.32 -11.19 14.67
C PRO A 290 -47.47 -12.53 15.39
N VAL A 291 -47.84 -12.46 16.67
CA VAL A 291 -48.24 -13.64 17.44
C VAL A 291 -49.32 -14.33 16.63
N ALA A 292 -49.05 -15.55 16.17
CA ALA A 292 -50.04 -16.33 15.47
C ALA A 292 -51.32 -16.35 16.34
N PRO A 293 -52.50 -16.01 15.77
CA PRO A 293 -53.72 -16.08 16.54
C PRO A 293 -53.83 -17.49 17.14
N PRO A 294 -54.26 -17.61 18.42
CA PRO A 294 -54.46 -18.91 19.02
C PRO A 294 -55.34 -19.74 18.07
N PRO A 295 -55.06 -21.04 17.88
CA PRO A 295 -55.87 -21.87 17.01
C PRO A 295 -57.33 -21.75 17.46
N GLU A 296 -58.18 -21.17 16.62
CA GLU A 296 -59.62 -21.31 16.78
C GLU A 296 -59.88 -22.81 16.84
N GLU A 297 -60.43 -23.25 17.97
CA GLU A 297 -60.94 -24.61 18.14
C GLU A 297 -61.91 -24.86 16.98
N ALA A 298 -61.45 -25.65 16.01
CA ALA A 298 -62.28 -26.11 14.92
C ALA A 298 -63.39 -26.97 15.52
N GLU A 299 -64.57 -26.36 15.71
CA GLU A 299 -65.81 -27.09 15.92
C GLU A 299 -65.94 -28.12 14.79
N GLY A 300 -66.20 -29.36 15.21
CA GLY A 300 -66.11 -30.54 14.38
C GLY A 300 -66.99 -30.45 13.12
N VAL A 301 -66.36 -30.76 11.99
CA VAL A 301 -67.06 -31.28 10.83
C VAL A 301 -66.69 -32.75 10.75
N GLU A 302 -67.56 -33.59 11.31
CA GLU A 302 -67.64 -35.00 10.96
C GLU A 302 -68.01 -35.06 9.47
N GLY A 303 -67.07 -35.51 8.64
CA GLY A 303 -67.26 -35.75 7.22
C GLY A 303 -66.76 -37.15 6.89
N GLU A 304 -67.72 -37.99 6.53
CA GLU A 304 -67.60 -39.40 6.19
C GLU A 304 -66.55 -39.69 5.11
N GLY A 305 -66.01 -40.91 5.16
CA GLY A 305 -64.85 -41.33 4.40
C GLY A 305 -65.09 -41.50 2.90
N GLU A 306 -63.99 -41.41 2.17
CA GLU A 306 -63.86 -41.94 0.81
C GLU A 306 -62.47 -42.59 0.68
N GLU A 307 -62.48 -43.80 0.11
CA GLU A 307 -61.35 -44.73 0.00
C GLU A 307 -60.16 -44.22 -0.84
N PRO A 308 -58.95 -44.77 -0.63
CA PRO A 308 -57.76 -44.39 -1.37
C PRO A 308 -57.71 -45.09 -2.75
N SER A 309 -57.64 -44.32 -3.83
CA SER A 309 -57.22 -44.85 -5.13
C SER A 309 -55.71 -44.72 -5.29
N GLU A 310 -55.03 -45.87 -5.37
CA GLU A 310 -53.66 -46.00 -5.84
C GLU A 310 -53.52 -45.44 -7.27
N GLY A 311 -52.48 -44.64 -7.52
CA GLY A 311 -52.24 -44.04 -8.83
C GLY A 311 -50.85 -43.44 -8.98
N GLU A 312 -49.95 -44.28 -9.51
CA GLU A 312 -48.81 -43.94 -10.36
C GLU A 312 -47.61 -43.14 -9.81
N ALA A 313 -46.54 -43.91 -9.62
CA ALA A 313 -45.16 -43.48 -9.60
C ALA A 313 -44.75 -42.85 -10.94
N GLY A 314 -44.46 -41.56 -10.93
CA GLY A 314 -43.72 -40.86 -11.97
C GLY A 314 -42.33 -40.50 -11.48
N ALA A 315 -41.33 -41.26 -11.92
CA ALA A 315 -39.92 -40.97 -11.73
C ALA A 315 -39.54 -39.66 -12.44
N ALA A 316 -38.87 -38.75 -11.72
CA ALA A 316 -38.21 -37.60 -12.32
C ALA A 316 -36.73 -37.56 -11.89
N GLU A 317 -35.90 -37.43 -12.90
CA GLU A 317 -34.46 -37.61 -12.98
C GLU A 317 -33.63 -36.79 -12.00
N ALA A 318 -32.58 -37.44 -11.50
CA ALA A 318 -31.41 -36.82 -10.92
C ALA A 318 -30.60 -36.11 -12.02
N GLY A 319 -30.66 -34.78 -12.03
CA GLY A 319 -29.72 -33.93 -12.75
C GLY A 319 -28.49 -33.66 -11.89
N ALA A 320 -27.40 -34.38 -12.16
CA ALA A 320 -26.07 -34.13 -11.62
C ALA A 320 -25.53 -32.80 -12.16
N ALA A 321 -25.26 -31.84 -11.28
CA ALA A 321 -24.53 -30.62 -11.62
C ALA A 321 -23.03 -30.88 -11.47
N GLU A 322 -22.32 -30.78 -12.59
CA GLU A 322 -20.87 -30.84 -12.71
C GLU A 322 -20.17 -29.81 -11.81
N ALA A 323 -19.27 -30.32 -10.97
CA ALA A 323 -18.28 -29.51 -10.27
C ALA A 323 -17.17 -29.14 -11.25
N GLY A 324 -17.18 -27.88 -11.70
CA GLY A 324 -16.04 -27.27 -12.40
C GLY A 324 -14.91 -27.02 -11.41
N ALA A 325 -13.90 -27.90 -11.42
CA ALA A 325 -12.61 -27.69 -10.79
C ALA A 325 -11.79 -26.69 -11.62
N ALA A 326 -11.49 -25.53 -11.05
CA ALA A 326 -10.56 -24.56 -11.59
C ALA A 326 -9.27 -24.54 -10.76
N GLU A 327 -8.17 -24.78 -11.46
CA GLU A 327 -6.83 -24.24 -11.25
C GLU A 327 -6.08 -24.57 -9.94
N ALA A 328 -5.22 -25.60 -10.04
CA ALA A 328 -3.97 -25.66 -9.30
C ALA A 328 -2.82 -25.70 -10.32
N SER A 329 -2.29 -24.53 -10.68
CA SER A 329 -0.98 -24.39 -11.32
C SER A 329 0.04 -24.14 -10.22
N GLY A 330 0.73 -25.20 -9.82
CA GLY A 330 1.92 -25.13 -8.97
C GLY A 330 3.11 -24.70 -9.81
N GLY A 331 3.59 -23.49 -9.59
CA GLY A 331 4.92 -23.05 -10.03
C GLY A 331 5.93 -23.36 -8.93
N GLU A 332 6.71 -24.42 -9.12
CA GLU A 332 7.98 -24.64 -8.41
C GLU A 332 8.92 -23.47 -8.71
N ALA A 333 9.18 -22.64 -7.70
CA ALA A 333 10.32 -21.74 -7.68
C ALA A 333 11.42 -22.41 -6.85
N GLU A 334 12.34 -23.01 -7.58
CA GLU A 334 13.60 -23.58 -7.08
C GLU A 334 14.43 -22.46 -6.41
N VAL A 335 14.66 -22.60 -5.11
CA VAL A 335 15.59 -21.77 -4.33
C VAL A 335 16.95 -22.45 -4.37
N PRO A 336 18.02 -21.82 -4.92
CA PRO A 336 19.36 -22.27 -4.62
C PRO A 336 19.81 -21.69 -3.27
N ALA A 337 20.00 -22.61 -2.32
CA ALA A 337 20.69 -22.40 -1.08
C ALA A 337 22.20 -22.16 -1.29
N GLU A 338 22.74 -21.32 -0.40
CA GLU A 338 24.09 -21.33 0.18
C GLU A 338 25.32 -21.62 -0.70
N ALA A 339 26.23 -20.64 -0.70
CA ALA A 339 27.66 -20.92 -0.60
C ALA A 339 28.31 -19.95 0.40
N THR A 340 28.40 -20.42 1.65
CA THR A 340 29.37 -20.00 2.66
C THR A 340 30.71 -20.70 2.38
N ALA A 341 31.81 -19.93 2.36
CA ALA A 341 33.20 -20.36 2.62
C ALA A 341 34.04 -19.07 2.73
N GLU A 342 34.41 -18.60 3.93
CA GLU A 342 35.58 -18.98 4.75
C GLU A 342 36.96 -18.72 4.12
N GLY A 343 37.78 -17.97 4.88
CA GLY A 343 39.27 -17.91 4.87
C GLY A 343 39.89 -17.14 3.70
N THR A 344 40.71 -16.11 3.89
CA THR A 344 41.88 -15.98 4.79
C THR A 344 42.23 -14.51 4.97
#